data_AF-Q2XXL5-F1
#
_entry.id   AF-Q2XXL5-F1
#
_cell.length_a   1.000
_cell.length_b   1.000
_cell.length_c   1.000
_cell.angle_alpha   90.00
_cell.angle_beta   90.00
_cell.angle_gamma   90.00
#
_symmetry.space_group_name_H-M   'P 1'
#
loop_
_entity.id
_entity.type
_entity.pdbx_description
1 polymer ?
#
loop_
_entity_poly.entity_id
_entity_poly.type
_entity_poly.pdbx_seq_one_letter_code
_entity_poly.pdbx_strand_id
1 'polypeptide(L)'
;DFSDLGAFQGPDSCCQQHDQCSVQITALQRKHGIFNLRPYTISHCDCDTRFRTCLMDLNDTIADFIGTTYFSVLQIPCFYLEESDEACLEWSW
;
A
#
# COMPACT_ATOMS: atom_id res chain seq x y z
N ASP A 1 -1.49 9.08 -15.34
CA ASP A 1 -1.52 10.47 -15.84
C ASP A 1 -1.76 11.35 -14.62
N PHE A 2 -0.77 12.16 -14.23
CA PHE A 2 -0.83 12.97 -12.99
C PHE A 2 -1.67 14.25 -13.16
N SER A 3 -2.33 14.41 -14.31
CA SER A 3 -3.00 15.65 -14.72
C SER A 3 -4.47 15.75 -14.34
N ASP A 4 -5.09 14.67 -13.85
CA ASP A 4 -6.50 14.67 -13.47
C ASP A 4 -6.65 14.49 -11.95
N LEU A 5 -6.25 15.52 -11.21
CA LEU A 5 -6.44 15.58 -9.77
C LEU A 5 -7.86 16.05 -9.44
N GLY A 6 -8.49 15.39 -8.48
CA GLY A 6 -9.81 15.73 -7.98
C GLY A 6 -9.87 17.07 -7.21
N ALA A 7 -11.03 17.35 -6.62
CA ALA A 7 -11.29 18.60 -5.89
C ALA A 7 -10.30 18.85 -4.73
N PHE A 8 -9.74 17.78 -4.16
CA PHE A 8 -8.74 17.82 -3.10
C PHE A 8 -7.37 17.41 -3.64
N GLN A 9 -6.76 18.28 -4.45
CA GLN A 9 -5.55 17.96 -5.23
C GLN A 9 -4.39 17.41 -4.40
N GLY A 10 -4.15 17.96 -3.20
CA GLY A 10 -3.10 17.49 -2.30
C GLY A 10 -3.33 16.05 -1.85
N PRO A 11 -4.43 15.76 -1.14
CA PRO A 11 -4.76 14.39 -0.73
C PRO A 11 -4.84 13.41 -1.91
N ASP A 12 -5.41 13.84 -3.03
CA ASP A 12 -5.57 12.99 -4.22
C ASP A 12 -4.21 12.64 -4.86
N SER A 13 -3.25 13.57 -4.86
CA SER A 13 -1.88 13.28 -5.27
C SER A 13 -1.23 12.23 -4.37
N CYS A 14 -1.44 12.28 -3.05
CA CYS A 14 -0.94 11.24 -2.13
C CYS A 14 -1.58 9.87 -2.41
N CYS A 15 -2.90 9.83 -2.65
CA CYS A 15 -3.61 8.59 -3.00
C CYS A 15 -3.12 8.02 -4.33
N GLN A 16 -2.98 8.85 -5.37
CA GLN A 16 -2.52 8.41 -6.68
C GLN A 16 -1.09 7.85 -6.63
N GLN A 17 -0.21 8.45 -5.83
CA GLN A 17 1.14 7.92 -5.60
C GLN A 17 1.11 6.56 -4.86
N HIS A 18 0.20 6.40 -3.89
CA HIS A 18 0.01 5.14 -3.17
C HIS A 18 -0.53 4.02 -4.07
N ASP A 19 -1.52 4.32 -4.91
CA ASP A 19 -2.13 3.36 -5.85
C ASP A 19 -1.14 2.85 -6.92
N GLN A 20 -0.08 3.61 -7.20
CA GLN A 20 1.00 3.22 -8.11
C GLN A 20 2.07 2.35 -7.45
N CYS A 21 1.85 1.87 -6.22
CA CYS A 21 2.77 0.98 -5.53
C CYS A 21 3.07 -0.26 -6.40
N SER A 22 4.35 -0.45 -6.73
CA SER A 22 4.81 -1.54 -7.60
C SER A 22 4.54 -2.93 -6.99
N VAL A 23 4.51 -2.99 -5.65
CA VAL A 23 4.36 -4.20 -4.86
C VAL A 23 3.08 -4.08 -4.04
N GLN A 24 1.99 -4.58 -4.63
CA GLN A 24 0.67 -4.68 -4.01
C GLN A 24 -0.03 -5.98 -4.39
N ILE A 25 -1.03 -6.35 -3.60
CA ILE A 25 -1.89 -7.52 -3.81
C ILE A 25 -3.34 -7.05 -3.73
N THR A 26 -4.05 -7.08 -4.86
CA THR A 26 -5.44 -6.60 -4.92
C THR A 26 -6.38 -7.55 -4.18
N ALA A 27 -7.63 -7.11 -3.99
CA ALA A 27 -8.66 -7.91 -3.34
C ALA A 27 -8.81 -9.29 -3.98
N LEU A 28 -8.85 -10.34 -3.16
CA LEU A 28 -9.01 -11.75 -3.57
C LEU A 28 -7.91 -12.25 -4.52
N GLN A 29 -6.76 -11.58 -4.58
CA GLN A 29 -5.62 -11.97 -5.41
C GLN A 29 -4.60 -12.79 -4.62
N ARG A 30 -3.95 -13.74 -5.30
CA ARG A 30 -2.74 -14.43 -4.82
C ARG A 30 -1.51 -13.91 -5.54
N LYS A 31 -0.51 -13.42 -4.80
CA LYS A 31 0.77 -12.91 -5.33
C LYS A 31 1.83 -13.04 -4.25
N HIS A 32 3.10 -13.22 -4.63
CA HIS A 32 4.22 -13.29 -3.68
C HIS A 32 4.04 -14.35 -2.57
N GLY A 33 3.39 -15.48 -2.87
CA GLY A 33 3.07 -16.51 -1.87
C GLY A 33 1.92 -16.17 -0.92
N ILE A 34 1.41 -14.93 -0.94
CA ILE A 34 0.35 -14.43 -0.05
C ILE A 34 -1.00 -14.45 -0.79
N PHE A 35 -2.07 -14.80 -0.08
CA PHE A 35 -3.45 -14.67 -0.57
C PHE A 35 -4.18 -13.58 0.19
N ASN A 36 -4.53 -12.51 -0.50
CA ASN A 36 -5.27 -11.41 0.09
C ASN A 36 -6.77 -11.72 0.10
N LEU A 37 -7.26 -12.35 1.18
CA LEU A 37 -8.68 -12.61 1.41
C LEU A 37 -9.53 -11.35 1.69
N ARG A 38 -8.90 -10.16 1.81
CA ARG A 38 -9.61 -8.92 2.13
C ARG A 38 -10.30 -8.36 0.88
N PRO A 39 -11.42 -7.63 1.05
CA PRO A 39 -12.12 -6.97 -0.05
C PRO A 39 -11.46 -5.63 -0.45
N TYR A 40 -10.16 -5.48 -0.22
CA TYR A 40 -9.37 -4.27 -0.52
C TYR A 40 -7.91 -4.66 -0.80
N THR A 41 -7.19 -3.78 -1.50
CA THR A 41 -5.77 -3.96 -1.80
C THR A 41 -4.91 -3.82 -0.55
N ILE A 42 -3.87 -4.64 -0.44
CA ILE A 42 -2.78 -4.45 0.53
C ILE A 42 -1.49 -4.13 -0.23
N SER A 43 -0.67 -3.23 0.32
CA SER A 43 0.52 -2.70 -0.33
C SER A 43 1.79 -2.98 0.48
N HIS A 44 2.96 -2.77 -0.12
CA HIS A 44 4.23 -2.84 0.60
C HIS A 44 4.30 -1.79 1.70
N CYS A 45 4.89 -2.11 2.84
CA CYS A 45 4.94 -1.20 3.99
C CYS A 45 5.69 0.12 3.71
N ASP A 46 6.63 0.13 2.77
CA ASP A 46 7.28 1.37 2.32
C ASP A 46 6.31 2.33 1.61
N CYS A 47 5.37 1.78 0.83
CA CYS A 47 4.33 2.58 0.16
C CYS A 47 3.40 3.21 1.21
N ASP A 48 2.97 2.42 2.20
CA ASP A 48 2.11 2.90 3.29
C ASP A 48 2.82 3.94 4.17
N THR A 49 4.12 3.77 4.42
CA THR A 49 4.93 4.75 5.16
C THR A 49 5.01 6.08 4.41
N ARG A 50 5.32 6.05 3.10
CA ARG A 50 5.35 7.26 2.26
C ARG A 50 3.98 7.91 2.18
N PHE A 51 2.91 7.12 2.06
CA PHE A 51 1.54 7.62 2.04
C PHE A 51 1.20 8.36 3.33
N ARG A 52 1.54 7.78 4.49
CA ARG A 52 1.35 8.42 5.79
C ARG A 52 2.09 9.76 5.89
N THR A 53 3.36 9.80 5.49
CA THR A 53 4.16 11.04 5.49
C THR A 53 3.55 12.08 4.56
N CYS A 54 3.18 11.69 3.33
CA CYS A 54 2.55 12.59 2.36
C CYS A 54 1.30 13.26 2.94
N LEU A 55 0.41 12.48 3.58
CA LEU A 55 -0.80 13.03 4.20
C LEU A 55 -0.49 13.97 5.37
N MET A 56 0.48 13.65 6.22
CA MET A 56 0.87 14.47 7.36
C MET A 56 1.48 15.82 6.94
N ASP A 57 2.21 15.85 5.82
CA ASP A 57 2.88 17.05 5.32
C ASP A 57 1.91 18.08 4.71
N LEU A 58 0.68 17.68 4.36
CA LEU A 58 -0.31 18.57 3.72
C LEU A 58 -0.98 19.54 4.69
N ASN A 59 -1.03 19.23 6.00
CA ASN A 59 -1.75 20.01 7.02
C ASN A 59 -3.19 20.37 6.57
N ASP A 60 -3.92 19.36 6.09
CA ASP A 60 -5.23 19.47 5.45
C ASP A 60 -6.25 18.51 6.12
N THR A 61 -7.48 18.97 6.32
CA THR A 61 -8.49 18.20 7.07
C THR A 61 -8.96 16.94 6.33
N ILE A 62 -8.93 16.93 5.00
CA ILE A 62 -9.26 15.75 4.20
C ILE A 62 -8.10 14.76 4.27
N ALA A 63 -6.85 15.23 4.22
CA ALA A 63 -5.68 14.38 4.46
C ALA A 63 -5.73 13.70 5.84
N ASP A 64 -6.08 14.45 6.89
CA ASP A 64 -6.24 13.93 8.26
C ASP A 64 -7.34 12.86 8.34
N PHE A 65 -8.47 13.10 7.68
CA PHE A 65 -9.57 12.14 7.62
C PHE A 65 -9.16 10.84 6.90
N ILE A 66 -8.49 10.94 5.75
CA ILE A 66 -7.98 9.79 4.99
C ILE A 66 -6.97 9.02 5.84
N GLY A 67 -5.98 9.70 6.42
CA GLY A 67 -4.96 9.09 7.25
C GLY A 67 -5.54 8.38 8.46
N THR A 68 -6.47 9.02 9.17
CA THR A 68 -7.17 8.41 10.32
C THR A 68 -7.97 7.18 9.89
N THR A 69 -8.70 7.28 8.78
CA THR A 69 -9.51 6.16 8.28
C THR A 69 -8.63 4.96 7.90
N TYR A 70 -7.56 5.19 7.14
CA TYR A 70 -6.68 4.14 6.64
C TYR A 70 -5.87 3.48 7.78
N PHE A 71 -5.18 4.29 8.59
CA PHE A 71 -4.19 3.79 9.56
C PHE A 71 -4.76 3.48 10.95
N SER A 72 -5.85 4.15 11.36
CA SER A 72 -6.38 4.01 12.73
C SER A 72 -7.72 3.26 12.79
N VAL A 73 -8.64 3.53 11.86
CA VAL A 73 -9.97 2.91 11.85
C VAL A 73 -9.97 1.55 11.15
N LEU A 74 -9.51 1.50 9.90
CA LEU A 74 -9.46 0.27 9.11
C LEU A 74 -8.23 -0.57 9.44
N GLN A 75 -7.16 0.06 9.91
CA GLN A 75 -5.88 -0.59 10.22
C GLN A 75 -5.42 -1.49 9.07
N ILE A 76 -5.45 -0.96 7.84
CA ILE A 76 -5.11 -1.73 6.64
C ILE A 76 -3.67 -2.26 6.80
N PRO A 77 -3.47 -3.59 6.75
CA PRO A 77 -2.15 -4.16 6.92
C PRO A 77 -1.32 -3.98 5.65
N CYS A 78 -0.02 -3.79 5.84
CA CYS A 78 0.98 -3.82 4.78
C CYS A 78 1.84 -5.08 4.91
N PHE A 79 2.68 -5.35 3.90
CA PHE A 79 3.61 -6.49 3.93
C PHE A 79 5.02 -6.10 3.48
N TYR A 80 6.00 -6.93 3.87
CA TYR A 80 7.35 -6.93 3.32
C TYR A 80 7.55 -8.19 2.47
N LEU A 81 8.42 -8.08 1.47
CA LEU A 81 8.94 -9.25 0.77
C LEU A 81 10.31 -9.56 1.35
N GLU A 82 10.47 -10.75 1.95
CA GLU A 82 11.80 -11.24 2.32
C GLU A 82 12.39 -11.99 1.12
N GLU A 83 13.65 -11.70 0.79
CA GLU A 83 14.41 -12.51 -0.15
C GLU A 83 14.78 -13.82 0.58
N SER A 84 14.15 -14.93 0.18
CA SER A 84 14.53 -16.24 0.67
C SER A 84 15.69 -16.78 -0.16
N ASP A 85 16.87 -16.90 0.44
CA ASP A 85 18.04 -17.60 -0.14
C ASP A 85 17.86 -19.14 -0.16
N GLU A 86 16.65 -19.64 0.12
CA GLU A 86 16.30 -21.06 -0.01
C GLU A 86 16.13 -21.43 -1.48
N ALA A 87 17.22 -21.36 -2.25
CA ALA A 87 17.38 -22.23 -3.40
C ALA A 87 17.14 -23.66 -2.90
N CYS A 88 16.16 -24.35 -3.46
CA CYS A 88 15.91 -25.77 -3.18
C CYS A 88 17.25 -26.53 -3.24
N LEU A 89 17.80 -26.91 -2.08
CA LEU A 89 18.88 -27.88 -2.01
C LEU A 89 18.23 -29.24 -2.25
N GLU A 90 18.02 -29.54 -3.53
CA GLU A 90 17.67 -30.86 -4.00
C GLU A 90 18.90 -31.75 -3.79
N TRP A 91 18.88 -32.57 -2.74
CA TRP A 91 19.83 -33.65 -2.59
C TRP A 91 19.29 -34.87 -3.36
N SER A 92 20.05 -35.31 -4.36
CA SER A 92 19.81 -36.55 -5.09
C SER A 92 20.32 -37.78 -4.32
N TRP A 93 19.56 -38.88 -4.44
CA TRP A 93 19.73 -40.26 -3.92
C TRP A 93 21.02 -40.61 -3.15
#